data_AF-A0AA37W1Q4-F1
#
_entry.id   AF-A0AA37W1Q4-F1
#
_cell.length_a   1.000
_cell.length_b   1.000
_cell.length_c   1.000
_cell.angle_alpha   90.00
_cell.angle_beta   90.00
_cell.angle_gamma   90.00
#
_symmetry.space_group_name_H-M   'P 1'
#
loop_
_entity.id
_entity.type
_entity.pdbx_description
1 polymer ?
#
loop_
_entity_poly.entity_id
_entity_poly.type
_entity_poly.pdbx_seq_one_letter_code
_entity_poly.pdbx_strand_id
1 'polypeptide(L)'
;MNTENEIMAKLEIEHIAELQKYKDEFETLGKNDWGLKDLISIFLPFILLSIANSFYDIETEIFQIICFIFLASAVVQGMIREQTKKNKSQN
;
A
#
# COMPACT_ATOMS: atom_id res chain seq x y z
N MET A 1 -34.93 -14.89 19.17
CA MET A 1 -33.68 -14.29 18.68
C MET A 1 -32.83 -15.45 18.18
N ASN A 2 -32.58 -15.53 16.87
CA ASN A 2 -32.06 -16.73 16.20
C ASN A 2 -30.55 -16.84 16.46
N THR A 3 -30.13 -17.93 17.10
CA THR A 3 -28.74 -18.21 17.50
C THR A 3 -27.75 -18.13 16.33
N GLU A 4 -28.25 -18.38 15.11
CA GLU A 4 -27.52 -18.29 13.85
C GLU A 4 -27.09 -16.84 13.52
N ASN A 5 -27.94 -15.85 13.77
CA ASN A 5 -27.62 -14.44 13.55
C ASN A 5 -26.57 -13.92 14.54
N GLU A 6 -26.54 -14.50 15.75
CA GLU A 6 -25.57 -14.13 16.80
C GLU A 6 -24.18 -14.71 16.50
N ILE A 7 -24.12 -15.92 15.93
CA ILE A 7 -22.88 -16.54 15.46
C ILE A 7 -22.33 -15.78 14.25
N MET A 8 -23.18 -15.42 13.30
CA MET A 8 -22.78 -14.68 12.09
C MET A 8 -22.29 -13.27 12.42
N ALA A 9 -22.97 -12.57 13.34
CA ALA A 9 -22.52 -11.27 13.82
C ALA A 9 -21.18 -11.34 14.57
N LYS A 10 -20.94 -12.39 15.37
CA LYS A 10 -19.63 -12.59 16.02
C LYS A 10 -18.52 -12.84 15.01
N LEU A 11 -18.79 -13.63 13.98
CA LEU A 11 -17.84 -13.94 12.92
C LEU A 11 -17.48 -12.69 12.09
N GLU A 12 -18.47 -11.84 11.79
CA GLU A 12 -18.24 -10.55 11.12
C GLU A 12 -17.46 -9.56 12.01
N ILE A 13 -17.75 -9.51 13.31
CA ILE A 13 -17.00 -8.68 14.27
C ILE A 13 -15.54 -9.16 14.37
N GLU A 14 -15.33 -10.47 14.40
CA GLU A 14 -13.98 -11.06 14.44
C GLU A 14 -13.20 -10.75 13.15
N HIS A 15 -13.86 -10.82 11.99
CA HIS A 15 -13.26 -10.46 10.70
C HIS A 15 -12.94 -8.96 10.60
N ILE A 16 -13.81 -8.09 11.14
CA ILE A 16 -13.56 -6.64 11.24
C ILE A 16 -12.41 -6.36 12.22
N ALA A 17 -12.30 -7.09 13.33
CA ALA A 17 -11.23 -6.95 14.29
C ALA A 17 -9.87 -7.39 13.70
N GLU A 18 -9.84 -8.45 12.90
CA GLU A 18 -8.64 -8.84 12.15
C GLU A 18 -8.23 -7.76 11.14
N LEU A 19 -9.17 -7.21 10.36
CA LEU A 19 -8.89 -6.12 9.43
C LEU A 19 -8.38 -4.86 10.14
N GLN A 20 -8.93 -4.53 11.31
CA GLN A 20 -8.44 -3.43 12.14
C GLN A 20 -7.04 -3.71 12.67
N LYS A 21 -6.74 -4.95 13.06
CA LYS A 21 -5.40 -5.35 13.49
C LYS A 21 -4.38 -5.19 12.36
N TYR A 22 -4.69 -5.61 11.13
CA TYR A 22 -3.80 -5.38 9.99
C TYR A 22 -3.56 -3.89 9.71
N LYS A 23 -4.60 -3.07 9.84
CA LYS A 23 -4.49 -1.62 9.69
C LYS A 23 -3.59 -1.02 10.78
N ASP A 24 -3.76 -1.42 12.03
CA ASP A 24 -2.97 -0.93 13.15
C ASP A 24 -1.52 -1.45 13.09
N GLU A 25 -1.29 -2.68 12.65
CA GLU A 25 0.04 -3.22 12.38
C GLU A 25 0.73 -2.46 11.25
N PHE A 26 0.02 -2.13 10.17
CA PHE A 26 0.53 -1.27 9.10
C PHE A 26 0.87 0.14 9.60
N GLU A 27 0.01 0.72 10.44
CA GLU A 27 0.22 2.05 11.02
C GLU A 27 1.40 2.06 12.00
N THR A 28 1.58 0.99 12.76
CA THR A 28 2.66 0.80 13.74
C THR A 28 4.00 0.48 13.08
N LEU A 29 4.01 -0.35 12.03
CA LEU A 29 5.15 -0.50 11.10
C LEU A 29 5.56 0.86 10.52
N GLY A 30 4.57 1.72 10.28
CA GLY A 30 4.75 3.09 9.84
C GLY A 30 5.14 4.11 10.92
N LYS A 31 5.25 3.73 12.20
CA LYS A 31 5.73 4.60 13.29
C LYS A 31 7.23 4.43 13.55
N ASN A 32 7.84 3.31 13.13
CA ASN A 32 9.18 2.94 13.57
C ASN A 32 10.30 3.14 12.53
N ASP A 33 9.99 3.40 11.25
CA ASP A 33 11.02 3.85 10.33
C ASP A 33 10.45 4.62 9.14
N TRP A 34 10.93 5.84 8.95
CA TRP A 34 10.51 6.72 7.84
C TRP A 34 10.81 6.07 6.48
N GLY A 35 11.81 5.18 6.43
CA GLY A 35 12.18 4.43 5.23
C GLY A 35 11.20 3.32 4.83
N LEU A 36 10.52 2.66 5.78
CA LEU A 36 9.68 1.51 5.47
C LEU A 36 8.38 1.91 4.76
N LYS A 37 7.73 2.98 5.24
CA LYS A 37 6.52 3.54 4.61
C LYS A 37 6.80 3.98 3.18
N ASP A 38 7.90 4.71 2.98
CA ASP A 38 8.31 5.15 1.64
C ASP A 38 8.59 3.96 0.71
N LEU A 39 9.23 2.91 1.23
CA LEU A 39 9.54 1.70 0.47
C LEU A 39 8.25 0.96 0.07
N ILE A 40 7.32 0.79 1.01
CA ILE A 40 6.01 0.20 0.73
C ILE A 40 5.25 1.03 -0.30
N SER A 41 5.22 2.35 -0.19
CA SER A 41 4.55 3.22 -1.16
C SER A 41 5.14 3.14 -2.57
N ILE A 42 6.44 2.86 -2.71
CA ILE A 42 7.08 2.63 -4.01
C ILE A 42 6.68 1.27 -4.58
N PHE A 43 6.62 0.22 -3.75
CA PHE A 43 6.34 -1.15 -4.22
C PHE A 43 4.85 -1.48 -4.38
N LEU A 44 3.97 -0.83 -3.62
CA LEU A 44 2.54 -1.10 -3.61
C LEU A 44 1.88 -0.99 -5.01
N PRO A 45 2.17 0.02 -5.85
CA PRO A 45 1.63 0.09 -7.21
C PRO A 45 2.00 -1.12 -8.08
N PHE A 46 3.20 -1.68 -7.93
CA PHE A 46 3.66 -2.84 -8.68
C PHE A 46 2.98 -4.13 -8.23
N ILE A 47 2.75 -4.28 -6.92
CA ILE A 47 2.01 -5.42 -6.35
C ILE A 47 0.57 -5.38 -6.86
N LEU A 48 -0.09 -4.21 -6.79
CA LEU A 48 -1.46 -4.05 -7.28
C LEU A 48 -1.57 -4.30 -8.79
N LEU A 49 -0.60 -3.85 -9.58
CA LEU A 49 -0.55 -4.12 -11.02
C LEU A 49 -0.36 -5.62 -11.32
N SER A 50 0.47 -6.32 -10.54
CA SER A 50 0.67 -7.76 -10.68
C SER A 50 -0.60 -8.55 -10.36
N ILE A 51 -1.32 -8.13 -9.31
CA ILE A 51 -2.62 -8.71 -8.97
C ILE A 51 -3.62 -8.44 -10.10
N ALA A 52 -3.72 -7.19 -10.58
CA ALA A 52 -4.63 -6.84 -11.68
C ALA A 52 -4.33 -7.64 -12.96
N ASN A 53 -3.05 -7.87 -13.27
CA ASN A 53 -2.64 -8.69 -14.41
C ASN A 53 -3.17 -10.13 -14.29
N SER A 54 -3.27 -10.68 -13.08
CA SER A 54 -3.84 -12.01 -12.85
C SER A 54 -5.35 -12.10 -13.14
N PHE A 55 -6.07 -10.98 -13.17
CA PHE A 55 -7.52 -10.94 -13.40
C PHE A 55 -7.89 -10.46 -14.80
N TYR A 56 -7.09 -9.58 -15.40
CA TYR A 56 -7.46 -8.84 -16.61
C TYR A 56 -6.58 -9.14 -17.83
N ASP A 57 -5.64 -10.10 -17.72
CA ASP A 57 -4.72 -10.53 -18.78
C ASP A 57 -4.16 -9.33 -19.57
N ILE A 58 -3.48 -8.45 -18.84
CA ILE A 58 -3.02 -7.17 -19.37
C ILE A 58 -1.93 -7.44 -20.39
N GLU A 59 -2.08 -6.85 -21.59
CA GLU A 59 -1.07 -6.97 -22.64
C GLU A 59 0.32 -6.60 -22.12
N THR A 60 1.31 -7.41 -22.47
CA THR A 60 2.67 -7.27 -21.94
C THR A 60 3.26 -5.88 -22.21
N GLU A 61 2.97 -5.29 -23.37
CA GLU A 61 3.41 -3.94 -23.73
C GLU A 61 2.80 -2.89 -22.80
N ILE A 62 1.49 -2.98 -22.54
CA ILE A 62 0.78 -2.08 -21.63
C ILE A 62 1.30 -2.25 -20.19
N PHE A 63 1.50 -3.49 -19.74
CA PHE A 63 2.05 -3.79 -18.42
C PHE A 63 3.45 -3.18 -18.23
N GLN A 64 4.32 -3.30 -19.24
CA GLN A 64 5.66 -2.71 -19.22
C GLN A 64 5.61 -1.18 -19.16
N ILE A 65 4.75 -0.55 -19.97
CA ILE A 65 4.58 0.92 -19.98
C ILE A 65 4.12 1.40 -18.59
N ILE A 66 3.15 0.74 -17.96
CA ILE A 66 2.68 1.10 -16.63
C ILE A 66 3.80 0.95 -15.59
N CYS A 67 4.57 -0.16 -15.64
CA CYS A 67 5.74 -0.34 -14.79
C CYS A 67 6.76 0.79 -14.94
N PHE A 68 7.06 1.21 -16.17
CA PHE A 68 7.96 2.32 -16.43
C PHE A 68 7.45 3.65 -15.87
N ILE A 69 6.16 3.93 -16.00
CA ILE A 69 5.53 5.14 -15.45
C ILE A 69 5.65 5.16 -13.92
N PHE A 70 5.38 4.04 -13.25
CA PHE A 70 5.53 3.93 -11.80
C PHE A 70 6.98 4.13 -11.35
N LEU A 71 7.93 3.52 -12.05
CA LEU A 71 9.36 3.69 -11.73
C LEU A 71 9.81 5.15 -11.90
N ALA A 72 9.48 5.78 -13.02
CA ALA A 72 9.83 7.18 -13.28
C ALA A 72 9.22 8.11 -12.23
N SER A 73 7.96 7.86 -11.84
CA SER A 73 7.27 8.63 -10.81
C SER A 73 7.94 8.47 -9.44
N ALA A 74 8.35 7.26 -9.07
CA ALA A 74 9.05 6.99 -7.81
C ALA A 74 10.42 7.71 -7.75
N VAL A 75 11.16 7.75 -8.86
CA VAL A 75 12.44 8.49 -8.95
C VAL A 75 12.22 9.99 -8.75
N VAL A 76 11.25 10.58 -9.46
CA VAL A 76 10.92 12.01 -9.34
C VAL A 76 10.48 12.35 -7.91
N GLN A 77 9.63 11.52 -7.31
CA GLN A 77 9.21 11.69 -5.91
C GLN A 77 10.40 11.61 -4.94
N GLY A 78 11.34 10.68 -5.16
CA GLY A 78 12.58 10.57 -4.40
C GLY A 78 13.41 11.86 -4.46
N MET A 79 13.61 12.40 -5.67
CA MET A 79 14.37 13.65 -5.88
C MET A 79 13.70 14.84 -5.19
N ILE A 80 12.39 15.03 -5.36
CA ILE A 80 11.64 16.11 -4.71
C ILE A 80 11.73 15.98 -3.17
N ARG A 81 11.68 14.76 -2.65
CA ARG A 81 11.78 14.49 -1.22
C ARG A 81 13.15 14.85 -0.65
N GLU A 82 14.24 14.53 -1.35
CA GLU A 82 15.58 14.94 -0.95
C GLU A 82 15.74 16.46 -0.95
N GLN A 83 15.23 17.14 -1.97
CA GLN A 83 15.24 18.60 -2.05
C GLN A 83 14.43 19.23 -0.90
N THR A 84 13.27 18.66 -0.56
CA THR A 84 12.42 19.13 0.54
C THR A 84 13.11 18.96 1.90
N LYS A 85 13.83 17.85 2.12
CA LYS A 85 14.62 17.64 3.35
C LYS A 85 15.74 18.69 3.48
N LYS A 86 16.45 18.98 2.39
CA LYS A 86 17.51 20.00 2.38
C LYS A 86 16.96 21.38 2.76
N ASN A 87 15.83 21.78 2.19
CA ASN A 87 15.22 23.08 2.48
C ASN A 87 14.67 23.19 3.92
N LYS A 88 14.11 22.11 4.49
CA LYS A 88 13.65 22.10 5.89
C LYS A 88 14.78 22.16 6.92
N SER A 89 15.99 21.76 6.55
CA SER A 89 17.16 21.80 7.44
C SER A 89 17.90 23.15 7.44
N GLN A 90 17.51 24.09 6.57
CA GLN A 90 18.13 25.42 6.42
C GLN A 90 17.29 26.58 6.99
N ASN A 91 16.06 26.32 7.45
CA ASN A 91 15.18 27.27 8.15
C ASN A 91 15.03 26.85 9.62
#